data_AF-A0A7S2VSU1-F1
#
_entry.id   AF-A0A7S2VSU1-F1
#
_cell.length_a   1.000
_cell.length_b   1.000
_cell.length_c   1.000
_cell.angle_alpha   90.00
_cell.angle_beta   90.00
_cell.angle_gamma   90.00
#
_symmetry.space_group_name_H-M   'P 1'
#
loop_
_entity.id
_entity.type
_entity.pdbx_description
1 polymer ?
#
loop_
_entity_poly.entity_id
_entity_poly.type
_entity_poly.pdbx_seq_one_letter_code
_entity_poly.pdbx_strand_id
1 'polypeptide(L)'
;AFAWHAAAGLLHAVRRGPARGDLRPYNAVVVGCGNGQQWELALGLLDDMACWRLRADTVTYNAALSATEAGGQWERAVALLVRMRRQRVEADGISYLSAIRACIVCARWQNMFSILREMRRRGADHKPEVYHAAASGYAHCRKWSSATVLLADQLGLGIVPDAVSYNA
;
A
#
# COMPACT_ATOMS: atom_id res chain seq x y z
N ALA A 1 12.16 -6.57 14.41
CA ALA A 1 13.44 -7.23 14.08
C ALA A 1 13.32 -8.77 13.96
N PHE A 2 12.70 -9.48 14.91
CA PHE A 2 12.61 -10.96 14.90
C PHE A 2 11.88 -11.56 13.68
N ALA A 3 10.79 -10.93 13.22
CA ALA A 3 9.98 -11.45 12.11
C ALA A 3 10.72 -11.51 10.76
N TRP A 4 11.60 -10.55 10.48
CA TRP A 4 12.37 -10.52 9.22
C TRP A 4 13.42 -11.64 9.17
N HIS A 5 14.09 -11.94 10.27
CA HIS A 5 15.11 -12.99 10.30
C HIS A 5 14.49 -14.38 10.08
N ALA A 6 13.32 -14.64 10.65
CA ALA A 6 12.54 -15.85 10.38
C ALA A 6 12.05 -15.89 8.92
N ALA A 7 11.58 -14.75 8.40
CA ALA A 7 11.18 -14.62 6.99
C ALA A 7 12.35 -14.86 6.02
N ALA A 8 13.57 -14.40 6.34
CA ALA A 8 14.76 -14.63 5.52
C ALA A 8 15.16 -16.12 5.49
N GLY A 9 15.03 -16.83 6.62
CA GLY A 9 15.21 -18.29 6.66
C GLY A 9 14.19 -19.03 5.79
N LEU A 10 12.91 -18.64 5.88
CA LEU A 10 11.83 -19.16 5.04
C LEU A 10 12.05 -18.85 3.55
N LEU A 11 12.55 -17.67 3.19
CA LEU A 11 12.86 -17.29 1.81
C LEU A 11 13.87 -18.24 1.16
N HIS A 12 14.95 -18.56 1.87
CA HIS A 12 15.94 -19.52 1.37
C HIS A 12 15.34 -20.91 1.17
N ALA A 13 14.45 -21.34 2.07
CA ALA A 13 13.73 -22.60 1.94
C ALA A 13 12.73 -22.59 0.77
N VAL A 14 12.02 -21.50 0.54
CA VAL A 14 11.04 -21.34 -0.57
C VAL A 14 11.74 -21.31 -1.93
N ARG A 15 12.89 -20.64 -2.05
CA ARG A 15 13.66 -20.56 -3.30
C ARG A 15 14.37 -21.87 -3.65
N ARG A 16 14.79 -22.67 -2.65
CA ARG A 16 15.60 -23.90 -2.86
C ARG A 16 14.86 -25.22 -2.63
N GLY A 17 13.71 -25.24 -1.96
CA GLY A 17 12.97 -26.44 -1.61
C GLY A 17 11.80 -26.77 -2.54
N PRO A 18 11.12 -27.92 -2.34
CA PRO A 18 9.96 -28.37 -3.14
C PRO A 18 8.67 -27.59 -2.87
N ALA A 19 8.64 -26.72 -1.85
CA ALA A 19 7.53 -25.81 -1.52
C ALA A 19 7.33 -24.66 -2.53
N ARG A 20 7.85 -24.86 -3.76
CA ARG A 20 7.85 -23.88 -4.84
C ARG A 20 6.43 -23.44 -5.26
N GLY A 21 5.44 -24.30 -5.09
CA GLY A 21 4.07 -24.06 -5.54
C GLY A 21 3.09 -23.52 -4.50
N ASP A 22 3.51 -23.21 -3.26
CA ASP A 22 2.56 -22.80 -2.20
C ASP A 22 2.63 -21.30 -1.92
N LEU A 23 1.46 -20.65 -1.84
CA LEU A 23 1.27 -19.23 -1.56
C LEU A 23 1.56 -18.84 -0.11
N ARG A 24 1.31 -19.76 0.83
CA ARG A 24 1.41 -19.49 2.28
C ARG A 24 2.80 -19.03 2.73
N PRO A 25 3.90 -19.71 2.37
CA PRO A 25 5.22 -19.28 2.80
C PRO A 25 5.65 -17.98 2.10
N TYR A 26 5.23 -17.72 0.87
CA TYR A 26 5.45 -16.43 0.21
C TYR A 26 4.76 -15.28 0.94
N ASN A 27 3.47 -15.42 1.29
CA ASN A 27 2.74 -14.39 2.04
C ASN A 27 3.40 -14.11 3.41
N ALA A 28 3.84 -15.15 4.12
CA ALA A 28 4.54 -14.98 5.40
C ALA A 28 5.85 -14.18 5.25
N VAL A 29 6.62 -14.44 4.19
CA VAL A 29 7.87 -13.73 3.93
C VAL A 29 7.61 -12.28 3.53
N VAL A 30 6.63 -12.02 2.64
CA VAL A 30 6.29 -10.65 2.21
C VAL A 30 5.77 -9.81 3.39
N VAL A 31 4.97 -10.38 4.28
CA VAL A 31 4.56 -9.72 5.55
C VAL A 31 5.77 -9.41 6.43
N GLY A 32 6.75 -10.33 6.53
CA GLY A 32 8.02 -10.09 7.21
C GLY A 32 8.85 -8.96 6.59
N CYS A 33 8.78 -8.77 5.26
CA CYS A 33 9.48 -7.70 4.55
C CYS A 33 8.93 -6.31 4.90
N GLY A 34 7.60 -6.19 5.05
CA GLY A 34 6.95 -4.95 5.47
C GLY A 34 7.51 -4.43 6.80
N ASN A 35 7.70 -5.33 7.77
CA ASN A 35 8.28 -5.01 9.08
C ASN A 35 9.79 -4.74 9.07
N GLY A 36 10.48 -5.12 7.98
CA GLY A 36 11.94 -4.98 7.82
C GLY A 36 12.38 -3.85 6.90
N GLN A 37 11.44 -3.09 6.33
CA GLN A 37 11.68 -2.09 5.27
C GLN A 37 12.37 -2.66 4.02
N GLN A 38 12.26 -3.97 3.80
CA GLN A 38 12.92 -4.69 2.70
C GLN A 38 12.07 -4.67 1.43
N TRP A 39 11.82 -3.47 0.89
CA TRP A 39 10.95 -3.27 -0.29
C TRP A 39 11.49 -3.97 -1.54
N GLU A 40 12.81 -4.01 -1.73
CA GLU A 40 13.46 -4.71 -2.86
C GLU A 40 13.09 -6.18 -2.89
N LEU A 41 13.15 -6.80 -1.71
CA LEU A 41 12.89 -8.21 -1.56
C LEU A 41 11.40 -8.54 -1.65
N ALA A 42 10.53 -7.70 -1.09
CA ALA A 42 9.08 -7.83 -1.24
C ALA A 42 8.65 -7.80 -2.73
N LEU A 43 9.27 -6.91 -3.51
CA LEU A 43 9.01 -6.82 -4.96
C LEU A 43 9.59 -8.01 -5.72
N GLY A 44 10.83 -8.42 -5.39
CA GLY A 44 11.44 -9.61 -5.98
C GLY A 44 10.61 -10.88 -5.71
N LEU A 45 9.97 -10.98 -4.55
CA LEU A 45 9.05 -12.08 -4.24
C LEU A 45 7.77 -12.05 -5.08
N LEU A 46 7.20 -10.87 -5.33
CA LEU A 46 6.05 -10.74 -6.24
C LEU A 46 6.41 -11.13 -7.68
N ASP A 47 7.63 -10.85 -8.11
CA ASP A 47 8.14 -11.25 -9.42
C ASP A 47 8.39 -12.75 -9.50
N ASP A 48 8.98 -13.34 -8.46
CA ASP A 48 9.13 -14.80 -8.33
C ASP A 48 7.75 -15.49 -8.40
N MET A 49 6.76 -15.02 -7.64
CA MET A 49 5.39 -15.58 -7.69
C MET A 49 4.81 -15.53 -9.11
N ALA A 50 5.00 -14.42 -9.84
CA ALA A 50 4.54 -14.29 -11.22
C ALA A 50 5.25 -15.27 -12.17
N CYS A 51 6.57 -15.41 -12.06
CA CYS A 51 7.36 -16.37 -12.84
C CYS A 51 6.90 -17.81 -12.60
N TRP A 52 6.39 -18.11 -11.40
CA TRP A 52 6.02 -19.46 -10.98
C TRP A 52 4.51 -19.70 -11.14
N ARG A 53 3.82 -18.78 -11.82
CA ARG A 53 2.36 -18.80 -12.07
C ARG A 53 1.53 -18.86 -10.78
N LEU A 54 2.08 -18.39 -9.66
CA LEU A 54 1.36 -18.20 -8.42
C LEU A 54 0.64 -16.85 -8.46
N ARG A 55 -0.64 -16.86 -8.08
CA ARG A 55 -1.48 -15.67 -8.10
C ARG A 55 -1.41 -14.98 -6.74
N ALA A 56 -0.65 -13.89 -6.66
CA ALA A 56 -0.63 -13.02 -5.50
C ALA A 56 -2.04 -12.48 -5.20
N ASP A 57 -2.38 -12.42 -3.91
CA ASP A 57 -3.66 -11.92 -3.42
C ASP A 57 -3.50 -10.51 -2.83
N THR A 58 -4.61 -9.93 -2.38
CA THR A 58 -4.61 -8.58 -1.78
C THR A 58 -3.70 -8.50 -0.56
N VAL A 59 -3.54 -9.57 0.22
CA VAL A 59 -2.65 -9.60 1.39
C VAL A 59 -1.18 -9.53 0.95
N THR A 60 -0.79 -10.29 -0.08
CA THR A 60 0.56 -10.23 -0.65
C THR A 60 0.89 -8.81 -1.11
N TYR A 61 -0.03 -8.18 -1.84
CA TYR A 61 0.16 -6.84 -2.35
C TYR A 61 0.19 -5.78 -1.25
N ASN A 62 -0.68 -5.88 -0.25
CA ASN A 62 -0.69 -4.96 0.90
C ASN A 62 0.64 -5.01 1.66
N ALA A 63 1.20 -6.20 1.87
CA ALA A 63 2.49 -6.33 2.53
C ALA A 63 3.65 -5.73 1.70
N ALA A 64 3.64 -5.90 0.38
CA ALA A 64 4.60 -5.22 -0.51
C ALA A 64 4.42 -3.69 -0.50
N LEU A 65 3.16 -3.22 -0.50
CA LEU A 65 2.83 -1.79 -0.40
C LEU A 65 3.33 -1.19 0.92
N SER A 66 3.11 -1.86 2.05
CA SER A 66 3.63 -1.42 3.36
C SER A 66 5.17 -1.40 3.38
N ALA A 67 5.84 -2.36 2.73
CA ALA A 67 7.29 -2.32 2.60
C ALA A 67 7.76 -1.11 1.77
N THR A 68 7.07 -0.81 0.65
CA THR A 68 7.39 0.37 -0.17
C THR A 68 7.08 1.70 0.52
N GLU A 69 6.02 1.75 1.33
CA GLU A 69 5.69 2.89 2.20
C GLU A 69 6.83 3.17 3.17
N ALA A 70 7.27 2.15 3.92
CA ALA A 70 8.33 2.29 4.90
C ALA A 70 9.69 2.64 4.26
N GLY A 71 9.92 2.23 3.02
CA GLY A 71 11.09 2.60 2.22
C GLY A 71 10.98 3.92 1.45
N GLY A 72 9.86 4.66 1.56
CA GLY A 72 9.63 5.90 0.83
C GLY A 72 9.56 5.73 -0.70
N GLN A 73 9.29 4.53 -1.20
CA GLN A 73 9.31 4.21 -2.63
C GLN A 73 7.96 4.48 -3.31
N TRP A 74 7.55 5.75 -3.37
CA TRP A 74 6.23 6.15 -3.88
C TRP A 74 5.95 5.68 -5.31
N GLU A 75 6.94 5.73 -6.20
CA GLU A 75 6.80 5.28 -7.60
C GLU A 75 6.43 3.80 -7.66
N ARG A 76 7.08 3.00 -6.82
CA ARG A 76 6.84 1.55 -6.74
C ARG A 76 5.49 1.25 -6.09
N ALA A 77 5.08 2.02 -5.08
CA ALA A 77 3.76 1.89 -4.49
C ALA A 77 2.65 2.15 -5.51
N VAL A 78 2.78 3.22 -6.32
CA VAL A 78 1.84 3.51 -7.42
C VAL A 78 1.86 2.40 -8.48
N ALA A 79 3.05 1.92 -8.86
CA ALA A 79 3.18 0.82 -9.80
C ALA A 79 2.53 -0.48 -9.29
N LEU A 80 2.58 -0.76 -7.98
CA LEU A 80 1.92 -1.90 -7.36
C LEU A 80 0.39 -1.80 -7.47
N LEU A 81 -0.21 -0.63 -7.20
CA LEU A 81 -1.66 -0.44 -7.41
C LEU A 81 -2.07 -0.69 -8.87
N VAL A 82 -1.26 -0.22 -9.83
CA VAL A 82 -1.48 -0.48 -11.26
C VAL A 82 -1.32 -1.97 -11.57
N ARG A 83 -0.37 -2.67 -10.95
CA ARG A 83 -0.16 -4.11 -11.12
C ARG A 83 -1.34 -4.92 -10.57
N MET A 84 -1.85 -4.58 -9.37
CA MET A 84 -3.06 -5.18 -8.80
C MET A 84 -4.23 -5.09 -9.79
N ARG A 85 -4.44 -3.91 -10.38
CA ARG A 85 -5.44 -3.71 -11.43
C ARG A 85 -5.25 -4.65 -12.62
N ARG A 86 -4.05 -4.70 -13.18
CA ARG A 86 -3.74 -5.52 -14.36
C ARG A 86 -3.96 -7.01 -14.08
N GLN A 87 -3.69 -7.44 -12.86
CA GLN A 87 -3.87 -8.83 -12.42
C GLN A 87 -5.28 -9.13 -11.88
N ARG A 88 -6.22 -8.16 -11.96
CA ARG A 88 -7.59 -8.27 -11.44
C ARG A 88 -7.61 -8.68 -9.96
N VAL A 89 -6.69 -8.10 -9.18
CA VAL A 89 -6.69 -8.17 -7.71
C VAL A 89 -7.33 -6.88 -7.20
N GLU A 90 -8.32 -7.00 -6.32
CA GLU A 90 -9.01 -5.85 -5.75
C GLU A 90 -8.12 -5.19 -4.70
N ALA A 91 -7.81 -3.91 -4.94
CA ALA A 91 -7.15 -3.06 -3.96
C ALA A 91 -8.18 -2.57 -2.94
N ASP A 92 -7.85 -2.69 -1.67
CA ASP A 92 -8.68 -2.27 -0.55
C ASP A 92 -8.19 -0.95 0.04
N GLY A 93 -8.86 -0.47 1.09
CA GLY A 93 -8.47 0.76 1.78
C GLY A 93 -7.03 0.73 2.31
N ILE A 94 -6.51 -0.45 2.68
CA ILE A 94 -5.13 -0.61 3.15
C ILE A 94 -4.16 -0.39 1.98
N SER A 95 -4.46 -0.96 0.81
CA SER A 95 -3.64 -0.77 -0.40
C SER A 95 -3.48 0.73 -0.74
N TYR A 96 -4.59 1.47 -0.74
CA TYR A 96 -4.60 2.90 -1.06
C TYR A 96 -3.95 3.74 0.04
N LEU A 97 -4.17 3.40 1.30
CA LEU A 97 -3.56 4.08 2.45
C LEU A 97 -2.04 4.02 2.39
N SER A 98 -1.47 2.83 2.18
CA SER A 98 -0.01 2.67 2.09
C SER A 98 0.59 3.42 0.91
N ALA A 99 -0.09 3.44 -0.25
CA ALA A 99 0.37 4.21 -1.40
C ALA A 99 0.32 5.73 -1.16
N ILE A 100 -0.73 6.24 -0.51
CA ILE A 100 -0.84 7.65 -0.13
C ILE A 100 0.26 8.01 0.86
N ARG A 101 0.48 7.22 1.90
CA ARG A 101 1.54 7.45 2.89
C ARG A 101 2.93 7.45 2.26
N ALA A 102 3.21 6.56 1.31
CA ALA A 102 4.44 6.60 0.53
C ALA A 102 4.61 7.94 -0.22
N CYS A 103 3.52 8.48 -0.79
CA CYS A 103 3.52 9.77 -1.46
C CYS A 103 3.72 10.96 -0.49
N ILE A 104 3.20 10.88 0.73
CA ILE A 104 3.37 11.91 1.78
C ILE A 104 4.85 12.07 2.12
N VAL A 105 5.56 10.95 2.38
CA VAL A 105 6.99 10.93 2.74
C VAL A 105 7.84 11.62 1.67
N CYS A 106 7.43 11.55 0.40
CA CYS A 106 8.15 12.16 -0.72
C CYS A 106 7.54 13.49 -1.21
N ALA A 107 6.60 14.09 -0.47
CA ALA A 107 5.90 15.32 -0.82
C ALA A 107 5.22 15.33 -2.21
N ARG A 108 4.72 14.17 -2.66
CA ARG A 108 4.10 13.96 -3.99
C ARG A 108 2.57 14.12 -3.95
N TRP A 109 2.11 15.35 -3.77
CA TRP A 109 0.67 15.63 -3.62
C TRP A 109 -0.19 15.36 -4.87
N GLN A 110 0.35 15.52 -6.07
CA GLN A 110 -0.38 15.20 -7.30
C GLN A 110 -0.71 13.72 -7.39
N ASN A 111 0.20 12.86 -6.92
CA ASN A 111 0.01 11.42 -6.89
C ASN A 111 -1.06 11.03 -5.87
N MET A 112 -1.07 11.66 -4.69
CA MET A 112 -2.15 11.49 -3.70
C MET A 112 -3.53 11.80 -4.32
N PHE A 113 -3.63 12.87 -5.10
CA PHE A 113 -4.89 13.23 -5.79
C PHE A 113 -5.32 12.17 -6.80
N SER A 114 -4.37 11.69 -7.60
CA SER A 114 -4.65 10.64 -8.59
C SER A 114 -5.12 9.35 -7.93
N ILE A 115 -4.48 8.95 -6.82
CA ILE A 115 -4.82 7.74 -6.07
C ILE A 115 -6.24 7.84 -5.48
N LEU A 116 -6.58 8.96 -4.83
CA LEU A 116 -7.93 9.19 -4.27
C LEU A 116 -9.02 9.15 -5.34
N ARG A 117 -8.77 9.76 -6.50
CA ARG A 117 -9.70 9.75 -7.63
C ARG A 117 -9.88 8.34 -8.19
N GLU A 118 -8.83 7.53 -8.21
CA GLU A 118 -8.92 6.12 -8.58
C GLU A 118 -9.75 5.30 -7.57
N MET A 119 -9.49 5.47 -6.27
CA MET A 119 -10.24 4.80 -5.20
C MET A 119 -11.74 5.08 -5.32
N ARG A 120 -12.12 6.36 -5.50
CA ARG A 120 -13.53 6.78 -5.64
C ARG A 120 -14.23 6.15 -6.84
N ARG A 121 -13.56 6.12 -8.00
CA ARG A 121 -14.11 5.54 -9.23
C ARG A 121 -14.41 4.05 -9.11
N ARG A 122 -13.67 3.36 -8.25
CA ARG A 122 -13.81 1.92 -8.06
C ARG A 122 -14.80 1.55 -6.98
N GLY A 123 -15.38 2.54 -6.29
CA GLY A 123 -16.24 2.27 -5.13
C GLY A 123 -15.50 1.53 -4.01
N ALA A 124 -14.17 1.61 -3.97
CA ALA A 124 -13.38 0.95 -2.95
C ALA A 124 -13.74 1.54 -1.58
N ASP A 125 -13.67 0.71 -0.54
CA ASP A 125 -14.09 1.05 0.83
C ASP A 125 -13.54 2.42 1.24
N HIS A 126 -14.43 3.39 1.41
CA HIS A 126 -14.09 4.80 1.65
C HIS A 126 -13.70 4.98 3.12
N LYS A 127 -12.62 4.34 3.52
CA LYS A 127 -12.16 4.39 4.90
C LYS A 127 -11.76 5.83 5.27
N PRO A 128 -12.28 6.38 6.39
CA PRO A 128 -11.93 7.72 6.87
C PRO A 128 -10.41 7.92 6.96
N GLU A 129 -9.69 6.86 7.34
CA GLU A 129 -8.23 6.82 7.48
C GLU A 129 -7.48 7.26 6.22
N VAL A 130 -8.00 6.90 5.03
CA VAL A 130 -7.37 7.23 3.74
C VAL A 130 -7.50 8.72 3.44
N TYR A 131 -8.69 9.28 3.69
CA TYR A 131 -8.98 10.71 3.50
C TYR A 131 -8.20 11.56 4.50
N HIS A 132 -8.14 11.15 5.76
CA HIS A 132 -7.34 11.78 6.80
C HIS A 132 -5.85 11.84 6.42
N ALA A 133 -5.27 10.70 6.05
CA ALA A 133 -3.87 10.63 5.64
C ALA A 133 -3.59 11.57 4.45
N ALA A 134 -4.46 11.59 3.45
CA ALA A 134 -4.30 12.48 2.31
C ALA A 134 -4.47 13.96 2.68
N ALA A 135 -5.42 14.33 3.54
CA ALA A 135 -5.61 15.71 4.02
C ALA A 135 -4.36 16.21 4.76
N SER A 136 -3.84 15.41 5.70
CA SER A 136 -2.58 15.68 6.38
C SER A 136 -1.40 15.78 5.41
N GLY A 137 -1.36 14.89 4.40
CA GLY A 137 -0.38 14.93 3.32
C GLY A 137 -0.40 16.25 2.53
N TYR A 138 -1.60 16.74 2.18
CA TYR A 138 -1.74 18.02 1.49
C TYR A 138 -1.31 19.19 2.36
N ALA A 139 -1.66 19.19 3.65
CA ALA A 139 -1.19 20.18 4.63
C ALA A 139 0.35 20.20 4.68
N HIS A 140 0.98 19.03 4.76
CA HIS A 140 2.44 18.88 4.74
C HIS A 140 3.07 19.43 3.44
N CYS A 141 2.38 19.27 2.31
CA CYS A 141 2.79 19.83 1.02
C CYS A 141 2.40 21.31 0.81
N ARG A 142 1.92 22.01 1.85
CA ARG A 142 1.39 23.40 1.81
C ARG A 142 0.24 23.61 0.83
N LYS A 143 -0.55 22.56 0.58
CA LYS A 143 -1.74 22.55 -0.29
C LYS A 143 -3.04 22.55 0.52
N TRP A 144 -3.19 23.54 1.40
CA TRP A 144 -4.32 23.69 2.32
C TRP A 144 -5.69 23.75 1.63
N SER A 145 -5.78 24.39 0.47
CA SER A 145 -7.02 24.43 -0.33
C SER A 145 -7.46 23.04 -0.79
N SER A 146 -6.52 22.15 -1.09
CA SER A 146 -6.83 20.76 -1.47
C SER A 146 -7.22 19.91 -0.26
N ALA A 147 -6.59 20.14 0.90
CA ALA A 147 -6.94 19.46 2.15
C ALA A 147 -8.37 19.80 2.61
N THR A 148 -8.74 21.07 2.59
CA THR A 148 -10.07 21.56 3.00
C THR A 148 -11.18 21.06 2.07
N VAL A 149 -10.95 21.08 0.75
CA VAL A 149 -11.90 20.51 -0.23
C VAL A 149 -12.08 19.01 -0.01
N LEU A 150 -11.00 18.28 0.30
CA LEU A 150 -11.07 16.84 0.55
C LEU A 150 -11.90 16.52 1.80
N LEU A 151 -11.71 17.27 2.89
CA LEU A 151 -12.48 17.10 4.14
C LEU A 151 -13.95 17.47 3.97
N ALA A 152 -14.25 18.51 3.19
CA ALA A 152 -15.63 18.89 2.86
C ALA A 152 -16.33 17.83 2.00
N ASP A 153 -15.61 17.23 1.05
CA ASP A 153 -16.12 16.15 0.21
C ASP A 153 -16.37 14.85 1.02
N GLN A 154 -15.51 14.55 2.00
CA GLN A 154 -15.72 13.45 2.95
C GLN A 154 -17.05 13.61 3.74
N LEU A 155 -17.33 14.82 4.24
CA LEU A 155 -18.60 15.13 4.91
C LEU A 155 -19.80 14.97 3.98
N GLY A 156 -19.68 15.40 2.71
CA GLY A 156 -20.71 15.21 1.69
C GLY A 156 -21.00 13.74 1.35
N LEU A 157 -20.03 12.85 1.57
CA LEU A 157 -20.17 11.40 1.40
C LEU A 157 -20.72 10.70 2.65
N GLY A 158 -21.07 11.43 3.71
CA GLY A 158 -21.57 10.87 4.98
C GLY A 158 -20.50 10.16 5.81
N ILE A 159 -19.22 10.31 5.45
CA ILE A 159 -18.10 9.73 6.17
C ILE A 159 -17.73 10.71 7.28
N VAL A 160 -18.05 10.38 8.52
CA VAL A 160 -17.77 11.27 9.67
C VAL A 160 -16.25 11.36 9.86
N PRO A 161 -15.63 12.55 9.73
CA PRO A 161 -14.22 12.74 10.05
C PRO A 161 -14.03 12.52 11.55
N ASP A 162 -12.99 11.78 11.93
CA ASP A 162 -12.62 11.66 13.33
C ASP A 162 -12.12 13.01 13.88
N ALA A 163 -12.08 13.15 15.21
CA ALA A 163 -11.64 14.39 15.89
C ALA A 163 -10.20 14.82 15.50
N VAL A 164 -9.40 13.89 14.98
CA VAL A 164 -8.02 14.15 14.52
C VAL A 164 -8.02 14.87 13.17
N SER A 165 -9.04 14.66 12.34
CA SER A 165 -9.16 15.27 11.00
C SER A 165 -9.37 16.79 11.02
N TYR A 166 -9.92 17.35 12.09
CA TYR A 166 -10.10 18.81 12.25
C TYR A 166 -8.88 19.53 12.85
N ASN A 167 -7.95 18.79 13.46
CA ASN A 167 -6.76 19.34 14.11
C ASN A 167 -5.49 19.27 13.23
N ALA A 168 -5.62 18.86 11.96
CA ALA A 168 -4.52 18.66 11.00
C ALA A 168 -4.24 19.89 10.12
#